data_AF-G4CTE3-F1
#
_entry.id   AF-G4CTE3-F1
#
_cell.length_a   1.000
_cell.length_b   1.000
_cell.length_c   1.000
_cell.angle_alpha   90.00
_cell.angle_beta   90.00
_cell.angle_gamma   90.00
#
_symmetry.space_group_name_H-M   'P 1'
#
loop_
_entity.id
_entity.type
_entity.pdbx_description
1 polymer ?
#
loop_
_entity_poly.entity_id
_entity_poly.type
_entity_poly.pdbx_seq_one_letter_code
_entity_poly.pdbx_strand_id
1 'polypeptide(L)'
;MLTKWDRSVQVADATYTENRLSLRRRLIYVAVAAVAMLYAYRGYVGKGIWVPGKFGGGVRFTGLAEQILFAAILCFGFRLLLEVAVCYLPRRCYRLVGRFLRWMEYAVLALLVAAFLARLLYLFWQ
;
A
#
# COMPACT_ATOMS: atom_id res chain seq x y z
N MET A 1 -1.79 15.44 44.59
CA MET A 1 -0.73 14.42 44.45
C MET A 1 -1.15 13.44 43.36
N LEU A 2 -0.63 13.57 42.14
CA LEU A 2 -0.86 12.61 41.06
C LEU A 2 -0.01 11.36 41.33
N THR A 3 -0.68 10.21 41.44
CA THR A 3 -0.05 8.92 41.75
C THR A 3 0.89 8.52 40.62
N LYS A 4 1.95 7.77 40.96
CA LYS A 4 3.03 7.35 40.06
C LYS A 4 2.53 6.62 38.78
N TRP A 5 1.32 6.08 38.83
CA TRP A 5 0.59 5.45 37.72
C TRP A 5 0.14 6.43 36.63
N ASP A 6 -0.33 7.63 36.99
CA ASP A 6 -0.76 8.65 36.02
C ASP A 6 0.41 9.15 35.17
N ARG A 7 1.61 9.22 35.77
CA ARG A 7 2.82 9.60 35.03
C ARG A 7 3.28 8.53 34.04
N SER A 8 3.11 7.24 34.34
CA SER A 8 3.46 6.19 33.36
C SER A 8 2.53 6.17 32.16
N VAL A 9 1.24 6.50 32.35
CA VAL A 9 0.27 6.61 31.25
C VAL A 9 0.54 7.87 30.42
N GLN A 10 0.79 9.02 31.06
CA GLN A 10 1.12 10.26 30.33
C GLN A 10 2.46 10.22 29.60
N VAL A 11 3.47 9.53 30.15
CA VAL A 11 4.75 9.33 29.44
C VAL A 11 4.56 8.38 28.26
N ALA A 12 3.76 7.32 28.39
CA ALA A 12 3.42 6.45 27.26
C ALA A 12 2.72 7.23 26.14
N ASP A 13 1.76 8.10 26.48
CA ASP A 13 1.04 8.92 25.51
C ASP A 13 1.91 9.98 24.80
N ALA A 14 3.01 10.42 25.42
CA ALA A 14 3.97 11.33 24.78
C ALA A 14 4.99 10.63 23.86
N THR A 15 5.17 9.31 24.01
CA THR A 15 6.22 8.53 23.31
C THR A 15 5.74 8.02 21.94
N TYR A 16 4.45 7.77 21.79
CA TYR A 16 3.86 7.25 20.55
C TYR A 16 3.32 8.37 19.66
N THR A 17 3.32 8.12 18.35
CA THR A 17 2.75 9.07 17.40
C THR A 17 1.26 9.16 17.66
N GLU A 18 0.73 10.38 17.78
CA GLU A 18 -0.70 10.63 17.97
C GLU A 18 -1.50 9.81 16.95
N ASN A 19 -2.52 9.08 17.41
CA ASN A 19 -3.27 8.12 16.60
C ASN A 19 -4.05 8.84 15.47
N ARG A 20 -3.37 9.16 14.37
CA ARG A 20 -3.97 9.94 13.27
C ARG A 20 -5.05 9.18 12.48
N LEU A 21 -4.98 7.85 12.47
CA LEU A 21 -6.02 7.00 11.87
C LEU A 21 -6.96 6.43 12.94
N SER A 22 -8.26 6.63 12.75
CA SER A 22 -9.27 5.90 13.51
C SER A 22 -9.16 4.38 13.28
N LEU A 23 -9.55 3.58 14.28
CA LEU A 23 -9.51 2.11 14.20
C LEU A 23 -10.26 1.58 12.97
N ARG A 24 -11.41 2.20 12.63
CA ARG A 24 -12.18 1.88 11.41
C ARG A 24 -11.36 2.05 10.13
N ARG A 25 -10.60 3.14 9.99
CA ARG A 25 -9.75 3.38 8.80
C ARG A 25 -8.61 2.37 8.71
N ARG A 26 -8.01 1.98 9.84
CA ARG A 26 -6.95 0.94 9.86
C ARG A 26 -7.47 -0.39 9.35
N LEU A 27 -8.64 -0.82 9.82
CA LEU A 27 -9.26 -2.06 9.37
C LEU A 27 -9.56 -2.01 7.87
N ILE A 28 -10.05 -0.87 7.36
CA ILE A 28 -10.24 -0.66 5.92
C ILE A 28 -8.92 -0.81 5.17
N TYR A 29 -7.83 -0.20 5.65
CA TYR A 29 -6.54 -0.27 4.96
C TYR A 29 -5.98 -1.69 4.95
N VAL A 30 -6.08 -2.42 6.06
CA VAL A 30 -5.68 -3.83 6.14
C VAL A 30 -6.54 -4.68 5.21
N ALA A 31 -7.86 -4.47 5.19
CA ALA A 31 -8.77 -5.20 4.32
C ALA A 31 -8.49 -4.92 2.84
N VAL A 32 -8.29 -3.65 2.46
CA VAL A 32 -7.96 -3.25 1.09
C VAL A 32 -6.60 -3.82 0.68
N ALA A 33 -5.58 -3.76 1.54
CA ALA A 33 -4.28 -4.36 1.27
C ALA A 33 -4.40 -5.87 1.04
N ALA A 34 -5.11 -6.59 1.92
CA ALA A 34 -5.30 -8.03 1.80
C ALA A 34 -6.04 -8.41 0.53
N VAL A 35 -7.15 -7.72 0.21
CA VAL A 35 -7.94 -7.97 -1.01
C VAL A 35 -7.11 -7.66 -2.25
N ALA A 36 -6.39 -6.54 -2.29
CA ALA A 36 -5.57 -6.16 -3.43
C ALA A 36 -4.43 -7.17 -3.67
N MET A 37 -3.73 -7.58 -2.62
CA MET A 37 -2.65 -8.57 -2.71
C MET A 37 -3.17 -9.94 -3.13
N LEU A 38 -4.31 -10.39 -2.58
CA LEU A 38 -4.94 -11.66 -2.96
C LEU A 38 -5.41 -11.64 -4.41
N TYR A 39 -5.99 -10.52 -4.85
CA TYR A 39 -6.40 -10.32 -6.24
C TYR A 39 -5.20 -10.38 -7.20
N ALA A 40 -4.13 -9.64 -6.88
CA ALA A 40 -2.90 -9.64 -7.66
C ALA A 40 -2.28 -11.04 -7.72
N TYR A 41 -2.26 -11.77 -6.60
CA TYR A 41 -1.75 -13.14 -6.54
C TYR A 41 -2.58 -14.10 -7.39
N ARG A 42 -3.92 -14.02 -7.30
CA ARG A 42 -4.82 -14.83 -8.14
C ARG A 42 -4.64 -14.52 -9.62
N GLY A 43 -4.51 -13.25 -9.99
CA GLY A 43 -4.24 -12.87 -11.38
C GLY A 43 -2.89 -13.40 -11.86
N TYR A 44 -1.85 -13.26 -11.04
CA TYR A 44 -0.50 -13.73 -11.34
C TYR A 44 -0.43 -15.25 -11.56
N VAL A 45 -1.08 -16.03 -10.70
CA VAL A 45 -1.19 -17.51 -10.86
C VAL A 45 -2.09 -17.87 -12.05
N GLY A 46 -3.13 -17.07 -12.30
CA GLY A 46 -4.10 -17.23 -13.39
C GLY A 46 -3.62 -16.77 -14.78
N LYS A 47 -2.32 -16.48 -14.94
CA LYS A 47 -1.72 -15.98 -16.19
C LYS A 47 -2.36 -14.68 -16.68
N GLY A 48 -2.53 -13.73 -15.79
CA GLY A 48 -2.90 -12.37 -16.15
C GLY A 48 -3.72 -11.67 -15.08
N ILE A 49 -3.39 -10.42 -14.84
CA ILE A 49 -4.14 -9.53 -13.96
C ILE A 49 -5.11 -8.72 -14.83
N TRP A 50 -6.40 -8.84 -14.55
CA TRP A 50 -7.41 -8.02 -15.21
C TRP A 50 -7.60 -6.71 -14.44
N VAL A 51 -7.73 -5.59 -15.14
CA VAL A 51 -8.03 -4.29 -14.53
C VAL A 51 -9.32 -3.76 -15.15
N PRO A 52 -10.41 -3.61 -14.37
CA PRO A 52 -11.66 -3.07 -14.89
C PRO A 52 -11.46 -1.64 -15.38
N GLY A 53 -11.99 -1.34 -16.56
CA GLY A 53 -12.01 0.01 -17.11
C GLY A 53 -13.29 0.72 -16.69
N LYS A 54 -13.20 2.01 -16.32
CA LYS A 54 -14.40 2.81 -16.02
C LYS A 54 -15.35 2.94 -17.22
N PHE A 55 -14.81 2.89 -18.44
CA PHE A 55 -15.54 3.07 -19.70
C PHE A 55 -15.31 1.90 -20.69
N GLY A 56 -15.45 0.65 -20.26
CA GLY A 56 -15.35 -0.53 -21.14
C GLY A 56 -15.05 -1.85 -20.43
N GLY A 57 -14.78 -2.91 -21.20
CA GLY A 57 -14.54 -4.28 -20.72
C GLY A 57 -13.23 -4.52 -19.95
N GLY A 58 -12.50 -3.46 -19.61
CA GLY A 58 -11.21 -3.52 -18.89
C GLY A 58 -10.03 -3.98 -19.74
N VAL A 59 -8.85 -4.02 -19.12
CA VAL A 59 -7.58 -4.40 -19.76
C VAL A 59 -7.00 -5.60 -19.01
N ARG A 60 -6.69 -6.67 -19.74
CA ARG A 60 -5.91 -7.79 -19.21
C ARG A 60 -4.43 -7.53 -19.43
N PHE A 61 -3.66 -7.59 -18.35
CA PHE A 61 -2.20 -7.53 -18.33
C PHE A 61 -1.64 -8.94 -18.35
N THR A 62 -0.65 -9.19 -19.20
CA THR A 62 0.04 -10.49 -19.34
C THR A 62 1.54 -10.26 -19.52
N GLY A 63 2.35 -11.27 -19.22
CA GLY A 63 3.80 -11.24 -19.46
C GLY A 63 4.52 -10.22 -18.59
N LEU A 64 5.38 -9.39 -19.19
CA LEU A 64 6.17 -8.39 -18.46
C LEU A 64 5.28 -7.32 -17.79
N ALA A 65 4.21 -6.89 -18.46
CA ALA A 65 3.28 -5.90 -17.91
C ALA A 65 2.53 -6.43 -16.67
N GLU A 66 2.26 -7.74 -16.62
CA GLU A 66 1.67 -8.42 -15.46
C GLU A 66 2.63 -8.45 -14.27
N GLN A 67 3.91 -8.76 -14.49
CA GLN A 67 4.93 -8.77 -13.43
C GLN A 67 5.10 -7.38 -12.79
N ILE A 68 5.15 -6.33 -13.61
CA ILE A 68 5.26 -4.95 -13.14
C ILE A 68 4.00 -4.55 -12.37
N LEU A 69 2.80 -4.88 -12.89
CA LEU A 69 1.54 -4.58 -12.21
C LEU A 69 1.41 -5.33 -10.88
N PHE A 70 1.82 -6.59 -10.83
CA PHE A 70 1.88 -7.39 -9.61
C PHE A 70 2.77 -6.73 -8.55
N ALA A 71 3.98 -6.32 -8.94
CA ALA A 71 4.89 -5.59 -8.05
C ALA A 71 4.31 -4.25 -7.56
N ALA A 72 3.60 -3.52 -8.43
CA ALA A 72 2.92 -2.28 -8.05
C ALA A 72 1.85 -2.53 -6.96
N ILE A 73 1.04 -3.58 -7.13
CA ILE A 73 -0.02 -3.92 -6.17
C ILE A 73 0.57 -4.42 -4.84
N LEU A 74 1.64 -5.22 -4.87
CA LEU A 74 2.36 -5.60 -3.64
C LEU A 74 2.92 -4.39 -2.91
N CYS A 75 3.59 -3.48 -3.63
CA CYS A 75 4.13 -2.26 -3.06
C CYS A 75 3.03 -1.38 -2.45
N PHE A 76 1.89 -1.26 -3.12
CA PHE A 76 0.71 -0.57 -2.60
C PHE A 76 0.17 -1.23 -1.32
N GLY A 77 0.03 -2.56 -1.30
CA GLY A 77 -0.38 -3.31 -0.11
C GLY A 77 0.56 -3.10 1.07
N PHE A 78 1.87 -3.21 0.85
CA PHE A 78 2.88 -2.95 1.89
C PHE A 78 2.83 -1.50 2.39
N ARG A 79 2.62 -0.52 1.51
CA ARG A 79 2.47 0.89 1.89
C ARG A 79 1.29 1.06 2.86
N LEU A 80 0.13 0.49 2.54
CA LEU A 80 -1.07 0.57 3.40
C LEU A 80 -0.82 -0.07 4.76
N LEU A 81 -0.19 -1.24 4.79
CA LEU A 81 0.16 -1.93 6.04
C LEU A 81 1.15 -1.11 6.87
N LEU A 82 2.14 -0.49 6.23
CA LEU A 82 3.12 0.35 6.90
C LEU A 82 2.48 1.62 7.47
N GLU A 83 1.51 2.22 6.78
CA GLU A 83 0.76 3.36 7.28
C GLU A 83 -0.05 3.01 8.55
N VAL A 84 -0.61 1.79 8.60
CA VAL A 84 -1.23 1.26 9.82
C VAL A 84 -0.18 1.01 10.91
N ALA A 85 0.97 0.43 10.55
CA ALA A 85 2.05 0.14 11.49
C ALA A 85 2.60 1.41 12.17
N VAL A 86 2.71 2.53 11.43
CA VAL A 86 3.16 3.83 11.96
C VAL A 86 2.37 4.27 13.20
N CYS A 87 1.09 3.90 13.30
CA CYS A 87 0.26 4.22 14.45
C CYS A 87 0.72 3.53 15.76
N TYR A 88 1.54 2.49 15.66
CA TYR A 88 2.10 1.75 16.79
C TYR A 88 3.60 2.04 17.00
N LEU A 89 4.22 2.89 16.16
CA LEU A 89 5.64 3.22 16.28
C LEU A 89 5.88 4.46 17.16
N PRO A 90 7.03 4.51 17.85
CA PRO A 90 7.46 5.69 18.59
C PRO A 90 7.72 6.88 17.66
N ARG A 91 7.46 8.10 18.16
CA ARG A 91 7.58 9.36 17.39
C ARG A 91 8.92 9.56 16.68
N ARG A 92 10.02 9.02 17.23
CA ARG A 92 11.37 9.13 16.65
C ARG A 92 11.47 8.48 15.27
N CYS A 93 10.71 7.43 15.00
CA CYS A 93 10.69 6.71 13.72
C CYS A 93 9.76 7.37 12.70
N TYR A 94 8.82 8.22 13.13
CA TYR A 94 7.78 8.80 12.28
C TYR A 94 8.33 9.56 11.07
N ARG A 95 9.38 10.38 11.25
CA ARG A 95 9.97 11.15 10.14
C ARG A 95 10.58 10.27 9.05
N LEU A 96 11.26 9.19 9.46
CA LEU A 96 11.87 8.23 8.54
C LEU A 96 10.79 7.43 7.81
N VAL A 97 9.82 6.88 8.54
CA VAL A 97 8.75 6.07 7.94
C VAL A 97 7.82 6.93 7.07
N GLY A 98 7.52 8.16 7.47
CA GLY A 98 6.75 9.10 6.65
C GLY A 98 7.47 9.54 5.36
N ARG A 99 8.81 9.59 5.36
CA ARG A 99 9.59 9.78 4.13
C ARG A 99 9.52 8.51 3.27
N PHE A 100 9.69 7.34 3.86
CA PHE A 100 9.62 6.06 3.17
C PHE A 100 8.24 5.80 2.54
N LEU A 101 7.15 6.12 3.23
CA LEU A 101 5.78 6.03 2.70
C LEU A 101 5.58 6.88 1.45
N ARG A 102 6.16 8.09 1.40
CA ARG A 102 6.14 8.95 0.19
C ARG A 102 6.97 8.35 -0.95
N TRP A 103 8.13 7.78 -0.65
CA TRP A 103 8.91 7.05 -1.66
C TRP A 103 8.16 5.85 -2.22
N MET A 104 7.47 5.08 -1.37
CA MET A 104 6.61 3.98 -1.82
C MET A 104 5.46 4.48 -2.69
N GLU A 105 4.86 5.63 -2.38
CA GLU A 105 3.82 6.25 -3.22
C GLU A 105 4.33 6.56 -4.63
N TYR A 106 5.50 7.20 -4.74
CA TYR A 106 6.12 7.46 -6.04
C TYR A 106 6.50 6.17 -6.76
N ALA A 107 7.00 5.16 -6.04
CA ALA A 107 7.33 3.86 -6.62
C ALA A 107 6.09 3.14 -7.15
N VAL A 108 4.97 3.16 -6.42
CA VAL A 108 3.69 2.58 -6.89
C VAL A 108 3.23 3.28 -8.16
N LEU A 109 3.22 4.61 -8.18
CA LEU A 109 2.82 5.39 -9.37
C LEU A 109 3.72 5.09 -10.56
N ALA A 110 5.05 5.05 -10.36
CA ALA A 110 6.00 4.74 -11.41
C ALA A 110 5.79 3.32 -11.97
N LEU A 111 5.58 2.32 -11.10
CA LEU A 111 5.31 0.95 -11.52
C LEU A 111 3.98 0.81 -12.26
N LEU A 112 2.93 1.53 -11.83
CA LEU A 112 1.66 1.55 -12.54
C LEU A 112 1.84 2.10 -13.96
N VAL A 113 2.48 3.27 -14.10
CA VAL A 113 2.76 3.87 -15.42
C VAL A 113 3.59 2.92 -16.27
N ALA A 114 4.63 2.31 -15.71
CA ALA A 114 5.47 1.34 -16.42
C ALA A 114 4.68 0.11 -16.88
N ALA A 115 3.76 -0.42 -16.07
CA ALA A 115 2.92 -1.55 -16.45
C ALA A 115 2.00 -1.19 -17.64
N PHE A 116 1.39 -0.01 -17.62
CA PHE A 116 0.55 0.47 -18.72
C PHE A 116 1.37 0.72 -20.00
N LEU A 117 2.55 1.34 -19.89
CA LEU A 117 3.45 1.53 -21.03
C LEU A 117 3.92 0.20 -21.62
N ALA A 118 4.30 -0.77 -20.78
CA ALA A 118 4.66 -2.11 -21.23
C ALA A 118 3.49 -2.80 -21.96
N ARG A 119 2.26 -2.62 -21.47
CA ARG A 119 1.07 -3.17 -22.13
C ARG A 119 0.80 -2.51 -23.48
N LEU A 120 0.96 -1.19 -23.57
CA LEU A 120 0.81 -0.43 -24.81
C LEU A 120 1.87 -0.84 -25.84
N LEU A 121 3.14 -0.89 -25.45
CA LEU A 121 4.23 -1.32 -26.32
C LEU A 121 3.98 -2.73 -26.88
N TYR A 122 3.49 -3.65 -26.06
CA TYR A 122 3.10 -4.98 -26.52
C TYR A 122 1.98 -4.95 -27.56
N LEU A 123 1.01 -4.03 -27.45
CA LEU A 123 -0.07 -3.89 -28.45
C LEU A 123 0.42 -3.34 -29.79
N PHE A 124 1.41 -2.46 -29.79
CA PHE A 124 1.95 -1.87 -31.02
C PHE A 124 2.98 -2.75 -31.73
N TRP A 125 3.54 -3.75 -31.04
CA TRP A 125 4.53 -4.67 -31.61
C TRP A 125 3.91 -5.97 -32.16
N GLN A 126 2.60 -6.17 -31.99
CA GLN A 126 1.83 -7.25 -32.61
C GLN A 126 1.19 -6.77 -33.92
#